data_AF-A0A0N4ZBN6-F1
#
_entry.id   AF-A0A0N4ZBN6-F1
#
_cell.length_a   1.000
_cell.length_b   1.000
_cell.length_c   1.000
_cell.angle_alpha   90.00
_cell.angle_beta   90.00
_cell.angle_gamma   90.00
#
_symmetry.space_group_name_H-M   'P 1'
#
loop_
_entity.id
_entity.type
_entity.pdbx_description
1 polymer ?
#
loop_
_entity_poly.entity_id
_entity_poly.type
_entity_poly.pdbx_seq_one_letter_code
_entity_poly.pdbx_strand_id
1 'polypeptide(L)'
;MIQNNNLADDIEPFRALGHIFNTTKIQCAYFVALNEYDNAITEINAAFDTFIDLMDSHKRMDLEYFQIQAWYHELLEDKEKILDKAKAATADCVSDESSQ
;
A
#
# COMPACT_ATOMS: atom_id res chain seq x y z
N MET A 1 -32.54 23.89 -15.77
CA MET A 1 -31.14 23.96 -15.27
C MET A 1 -30.87 22.66 -14.54
N ILE A 2 -30.09 21.76 -15.14
CA ILE A 2 -29.66 20.52 -14.48
C ILE A 2 -28.46 20.91 -13.60
N GLN A 3 -28.58 20.71 -12.29
CA GLN A 3 -27.49 20.94 -11.34
C GLN A 3 -26.43 19.84 -11.53
N ASN A 4 -25.39 20.13 -12.32
CA ASN A 4 -24.19 19.31 -12.49
C ASN A 4 -23.22 19.51 -11.31
N ASN A 5 -23.64 19.20 -10.08
CA ASN A 5 -22.84 19.56 -8.89
C ASN A 5 -22.24 18.38 -8.11
N ASN A 6 -22.32 17.13 -8.55
CA ASN A 6 -21.85 16.00 -7.71
C ASN A 6 -20.78 15.09 -8.33
N LEU A 7 -20.27 15.37 -9.54
CA LEU A 7 -19.19 14.55 -10.10
C LEU A 7 -17.79 15.04 -9.73
N ALA A 8 -17.61 16.31 -9.41
CA ALA A 8 -16.29 16.87 -9.10
C ALA A 8 -15.79 16.46 -7.70
N ASP A 9 -16.70 16.34 -6.73
CA ASP A 9 -16.36 16.05 -5.33
C ASP A 9 -15.99 14.56 -5.11
N ASP A 10 -16.55 13.63 -5.90
CA ASP A 10 -16.24 12.19 -5.82
C ASP A 10 -14.92 11.82 -6.54
N ILE A 11 -14.43 12.64 -7.48
CA ILE A 11 -13.21 12.37 -8.27
C ILE A 11 -11.92 12.68 -7.48
N GLU A 12 -11.95 13.63 -6.56
CA GLU A 12 -10.75 14.03 -5.78
C GLU A 12 -10.22 12.91 -4.85
N PRO A 13 -11.06 12.23 -4.04
CA PRO A 13 -10.60 11.16 -3.16
C PRO A 13 -9.94 10.00 -3.92
N PHE A 14 -10.52 9.61 -5.06
CA PHE A 14 -9.98 8.53 -5.87
C PHE A 14 -8.61 8.91 -6.49
N ARG A 15 -8.47 10.14 -6.99
CA ARG A 15 -7.19 10.63 -7.51
C ARG A 15 -6.12 10.69 -6.41
N ALA A 16 -6.49 11.12 -5.20
CA ALA A 16 -5.61 11.14 -4.05
C ALA A 16 -5.14 9.73 -3.68
N LEU A 17 -6.05 8.75 -3.64
CA LEU A 17 -5.70 7.35 -3.41
C LEU A 17 -4.78 6.78 -4.48
N GLY A 18 -5.03 7.07 -5.75
CA GLY A 18 -4.13 6.65 -6.82
C GLY A 18 -2.72 7.23 -6.65
N HIS A 19 -2.60 8.47 -6.16
CA HIS A 19 -1.30 9.06 -5.84
C HIS A 19 -0.63 8.38 -4.63
N ILE A 20 -1.38 8.12 -3.56
CA ILE A 20 -0.90 7.41 -2.36
C ILE A 20 -0.39 6.02 -2.74
N PHE A 21 -1.17 5.26 -3.52
CA PHE A 21 -0.79 3.95 -4.03
C PHE A 21 0.56 3.98 -4.75
N ASN A 22 0.69 4.83 -5.77
CA ASN A 22 1.91 4.92 -6.56
C ASN A 22 3.12 5.36 -5.73
N THR A 23 2.92 6.31 -4.82
CA THR A 23 4.01 6.82 -3.96
C THR A 23 4.47 5.74 -2.99
N THR A 24 3.53 5.01 -2.38
CA THR A 24 3.81 3.88 -1.47
C THR A 24 4.68 2.83 -2.18
N LYS A 25 4.30 2.43 -3.40
CA LYS A 25 5.07 1.46 -4.21
C LYS A 25 6.52 1.88 -4.39
N ILE A 26 6.76 3.16 -4.67
CA ILE A 26 8.10 3.72 -4.86
C ILE A 26 8.88 3.73 -3.54
N GLN A 27 8.27 4.20 -2.45
CA GLN A 27 8.91 4.27 -1.13
C GLN A 27 9.27 2.88 -0.61
N CYS A 28 8.37 1.92 -0.72
CA CYS A 28 8.65 0.54 -0.31
C CYS A 28 9.80 -0.06 -1.11
N ALA A 29 9.84 0.15 -2.43
CA ALA A 29 10.95 -0.32 -3.25
C ALA A 29 12.29 0.32 -2.83
N TYR A 30 12.28 1.62 -2.50
CA TYR A 30 13.44 2.33 -1.98
C TYR A 30 13.92 1.74 -0.64
N PHE A 31 13.03 1.61 0.34
CA PHE A 31 13.37 1.05 1.65
C PHE A 31 13.85 -0.40 1.58
N VAL A 32 13.24 -1.23 0.74
CA VAL A 32 13.70 -2.60 0.47
C VAL A 32 15.11 -2.61 -0.10
N ALA A 33 15.44 -1.70 -1.02
CA ALA A 33 16.79 -1.61 -1.58
C ALA A 33 17.85 -1.21 -0.53
N LEU A 34 17.43 -0.52 0.53
CA LEU A 34 18.27 -0.17 1.68
C LEU A 34 18.28 -1.23 2.80
N ASN A 35 17.56 -2.34 2.63
CA ASN A 35 17.27 -3.33 3.68
C ASN A 35 16.50 -2.77 4.90
N GLU A 36 15.82 -1.63 4.74
CA GLU A 36 14.99 -1.01 5.78
C GLU A 36 13.56 -1.57 5.75
N TYR A 37 13.42 -2.86 6.02
CA TYR A 37 12.15 -3.56 5.85
C TYR A 37 11.02 -3.05 6.77
N ASP A 38 11.34 -2.66 8.00
CA ASP A 38 10.36 -2.10 8.94
C ASP A 38 9.77 -0.78 8.44
N ASN A 39 10.59 0.06 7.80
CA ASN A 39 10.14 1.31 7.18
C ASN A 39 9.22 1.00 5.99
N ALA A 40 9.60 0.04 5.14
CA ALA A 40 8.78 -0.39 4.01
C ALA A 40 7.40 -0.93 4.46
N ILE A 41 7.35 -1.71 5.55
CA ILE A 41 6.10 -2.22 6.13
C ILE A 41 5.25 -1.10 6.72
N THR A 42 5.88 -0.12 7.36
CA THR A 42 5.19 1.05 7.94
C THR A 42 4.47 1.87 6.87
N GLU A 43 5.11 2.13 5.73
CA GLU A 43 4.48 2.84 4.60
C GLU A 43 3.25 2.10 4.07
N ILE A 44 3.32 0.77 3.89
CA ILE A 44 2.17 0.00 3.41
C ILE A 44 1.02 0.04 4.42
N ASN A 45 1.31 -0.06 5.72
CA ASN A 45 0.25 -0.01 6.73
C ASN A 45 -0.48 1.34 6.71
N ALA A 46 0.25 2.45 6.57
CA ALA A 46 -0.37 3.78 6.46
C ALA A 46 -1.26 3.91 5.22
N ALA A 47 -0.84 3.33 4.09
CA ALA A 47 -1.66 3.28 2.88
C ALA A 47 -2.93 2.45 3.09
N PHE A 48 -2.84 1.30 3.77
CA PHE A 48 -4.01 0.48 4.10
C PHE A 48 -5.04 1.20 4.95
N ASP A 49 -4.61 1.89 5.99
CA ASP A 49 -5.50 2.66 6.86
C ASP A 49 -6.32 3.65 6.02
N THR A 50 -5.66 4.33 5.08
CA THR A 50 -6.32 5.27 4.17
C THR A 50 -7.32 4.58 3.23
N PHE A 51 -6.98 3.40 2.70
CA PHE A 51 -7.89 2.63 1.84
C PHE A 51 -9.13 2.14 2.58
N ILE A 52 -8.96 1.67 3.82
CA ILE A 52 -10.05 1.21 4.67
C ILE A 52 -10.98 2.36 5.01
N ASP A 53 -10.44 3.50 5.44
CA ASP A 53 -11.23 4.71 5.73
C ASP A 53 -12.06 5.15 4.51
N LEU A 54 -11.50 5.07 3.30
CA LEU A 54 -12.27 5.41 2.11
C LEU A 54 -13.33 4.36 1.77
N MET A 55 -13.01 3.06 1.83
CA MET A 55 -14.00 2.00 1.59
C MET A 55 -15.17 2.07 2.58
N ASP A 56 -14.90 2.38 3.85
CA ASP A 56 -15.93 2.52 4.88
C ASP A 56 -16.80 3.77 4.69
N SER A 57 -16.21 4.86 4.21
CA SER A 57 -16.95 6.11 3.89
C SER A 57 -17.73 6.02 2.57
N HIS A 58 -17.28 5.20 1.61
CA HIS A 58 -17.87 5.03 0.28
C HIS A 58 -18.48 3.63 0.12
N LYS A 59 -19.68 3.43 0.67
CA LYS A 59 -20.43 2.15 0.61
C LYS A 59 -21.12 1.88 -0.74
N ARG A 60 -20.71 2.54 -1.82
CA ARG A 60 -21.29 2.32 -3.16
C ARG A 60 -20.37 1.39 -3.93
N MET A 61 -20.96 0.37 -4.54
CA MET A 61 -20.24 -0.56 -5.41
C MET A 61 -20.27 -0.04 -6.84
N ASP A 62 -19.23 0.69 -7.22
CA ASP A 62 -19.00 1.24 -8.56
C ASP A 62 -17.59 0.87 -9.07
N LEU A 63 -17.20 1.41 -10.22
CA LEU A 63 -15.90 1.11 -10.83
C LEU A 63 -14.73 1.57 -9.96
N GLU A 64 -14.85 2.75 -9.32
CA GLU A 64 -13.83 3.26 -8.40
C GLU A 64 -13.65 2.31 -7.20
N TYR A 65 -14.74 1.79 -6.62
CA TYR A 65 -14.68 0.81 -5.54
C TYR A 65 -13.84 -0.43 -5.93
N PHE A 66 -14.07 -1.00 -7.12
CA PHE A 66 -13.30 -2.17 -7.57
C PHE A 66 -11.83 -1.84 -7.82
N GLN A 67 -11.51 -0.64 -8.30
CA GLN A 67 -10.13 -0.20 -8.48
C GLN A 67 -9.40 -0.02 -7.16
N ILE A 68 -10.05 0.59 -6.16
CA ILE A 68 -9.52 0.70 -4.79
C ILE A 68 -9.27 -0.69 -4.21
N GLN A 69 -10.25 -1.60 -4.35
CA GLN A 69 -10.10 -2.97 -3.87
C GLN A 69 -8.91 -3.67 -4.55
N ALA A 70 -8.69 -3.46 -5.85
CA ALA A 70 -7.55 -4.03 -6.56
C ALA A 70 -6.21 -3.48 -6.02
N TRP A 71 -6.09 -2.17 -5.83
CA TRP A 71 -4.90 -1.54 -5.24
C TRP A 71 -4.61 -2.03 -3.83
N TYR A 72 -5.65 -2.21 -3.01
CA TYR A 72 -5.52 -2.79 -1.68
C TYR A 72 -4.93 -4.21 -1.73
N HIS A 73 -5.42 -5.07 -2.63
CA HIS A 73 -4.88 -6.43 -2.77
C HIS A 73 -3.43 -6.41 -3.24
N GLU A 74 -3.07 -5.53 -4.17
CA GLU A 74 -1.69 -5.42 -4.66
C GLU A 74 -0.72 -5.00 -3.54
N LEU A 75 -1.11 -4.05 -2.69
CA LEU A 75 -0.31 -3.68 -1.52
C LEU A 75 -0.19 -4.82 -0.51
N LEU A 76 -1.19 -5.70 -0.42
CA LEU A 76 -1.14 -6.88 0.46
C LEU A 76 -0.08 -7.86 -0.02
N GLU A 77 -0.07 -8.16 -1.32
CA GLU A 77 0.97 -8.99 -1.92
C GLU A 77 2.37 -8.40 -1.74
N ASP A 78 2.51 -7.08 -1.87
CA ASP A 78 3.80 -6.43 -1.68
C ASP A 78 4.27 -6.47 -0.23
N LYS A 79 3.36 -6.29 0.74
CA LYS A 79 3.68 -6.47 2.16
C LYS A 79 4.17 -7.89 2.45
N GLU A 80 3.53 -8.90 1.89
CA GLU A 80 3.96 -10.30 2.04
C GLU A 80 5.37 -10.52 1.47
N LYS A 81 5.65 -10.00 0.26
CA LYS A 81 6.98 -10.08 -0.35
C LYS A 81 8.06 -9.40 0.50
N ILE A 82 7.74 -8.25 1.10
CA ILE A 82 8.67 -7.52 1.97
C ILE A 82 8.95 -8.32 3.25
N LEU A 83 7.91 -8.89 3.86
CA LEU A 83 8.05 -9.74 5.04
C LEU A 83 8.92 -10.97 4.76
N ASP A 84 8.76 -11.60 3.60
CA ASP A 84 9.56 -12.76 3.22
C ASP A 84 11.04 -12.39 2.98
N LYS A 85 11.29 -11.23 2.38
CA LYS A 85 12.66 -10.68 2.25
C LYS A 85 13.28 -10.37 3.61
N ALA A 86 12.52 -9.78 4.53
CA ALA A 86 12.97 -9.47 5.88
C ALA A 86 13.37 -10.75 6.64
N LYS A 87 12.53 -11.80 6.57
CA LYS A 87 12.83 -13.11 7.17
C LYS A 87 14.11 -13.73 6.58
N ALA A 88 14.27 -13.70 5.25
CA ALA A 88 15.46 -14.22 4.59
C ALA A 88 16.73 -13.50 5.07
N ALA A 89 16.71 -12.17 5.12
CA ALA A 89 17.84 -11.37 5.60
C ALA A 89 18.20 -11.69 7.06
N THR A 90 17.21 -11.93 7.92
CA THR A 90 17.47 -12.35 9.31
C THR A 90 18.02 -13.76 9.43
N ALA A 91 17.64 -14.68 8.53
CA ALA A 91 18.12 -16.07 8.54
C ALA A 91 19.59 -16.18 8.08
N ASP A 92 20.00 -15.35 7.12
CA ASP A 92 21.39 -15.28 6.66
C ASP A 92 22.33 -14.79 7.77
N CYS A 93 21.91 -13.86 8.64
CA CYS A 93 22.72 -13.39 9.77
C CYS A 93 22.99 -14.47 10.84
N VAL A 94 22.11 -15.45 11.02
CA VAL A 94 22.30 -16.50 12.05
C VAL A 94 23.27 -17.59 11.60
N SER A 95 23.53 -17.70 10.29
CA SER A 95 24.37 -18.76 9.71
C SER A 95 25.87 -18.46 9.80
N ASP A 96 26.27 -17.20 10.00
CA ASP A 96 27.67 -16.78 10.06
C ASP A 96 28.32 -16.91 11.45
N GLU A 97 27.54 -17.05 12.54
CA GLU A 97 28.09 -17.14 13.90
C GLU A 97 28.53 -18.56 14.32
N SER A 98 28.32 -19.59 13.48
CA SER A 98 28.65 -20.99 13.82
C SER A 98 30.04 -21.48 13.35
N SER A 99 30.93 -20.58 12.90
CA SER A 99 32.25 -20.94 12.36
C SER A 99 33.46 -20.37 13.12
N GLN A 100 33.34 -20.05 14.42
CA GLN A 100 34.50 -19.73 15.28
C GLN A 100 34.75 -20.79 16.35
#